data_AF-A0A831QSA1-F1
#
_entry.id   AF-A0A831QSA1-F1
#
_cell.length_a   1.000
_cell.length_b   1.000
_cell.length_c   1.000
_cell.angle_alpha   90.00
_cell.angle_beta   90.00
_cell.angle_gamma   90.00
#
_symmetry.space_group_name_H-M   'P 1'
#
loop_
_entity.id
_entity.type
_entity.pdbx_description
1 polymer ?
#
loop_
_entity_poly.entity_id
_entity_poly.type
_entity_poly.pdbx_seq_one_letter_code
_entity_poly.pdbx_strand_id
1 'polypeptide(L)'
;MERIAVLQATDHFLPKFAIIGHTKQRMLYFDTKTGIPSGKYPLPKLIFKLEGNALKVFALNRKDSITDGTPLYHAPLLNIGRQGNVCMGNASMDYDGFDYYEDVMGFVEQQFFRSVFTETHHTRLVDGNIVNVMKQNFGKPSFNDRVLIVNKMTLNELYEN
;
A
#
# COMPACT_ATOMS: atom_id res chain seq x y z
N MET A 1 14.76 7.52 7.69
CA MET A 1 13.38 7.05 7.45
C MET A 1 12.50 8.22 7.84
N GLU A 2 11.95 8.93 6.86
CA GLU A 2 11.02 10.04 7.15
C GLU A 2 9.66 9.40 7.39
N ARG A 3 9.17 9.47 8.64
CA ARG A 3 7.85 8.97 9.04
C ARG A 3 6.98 10.20 9.27
N ILE A 4 6.04 10.49 8.36
CA ILE A 4 5.09 11.59 8.57
C ILE A 4 3.84 11.03 9.27
N ALA A 5 3.98 10.93 10.59
CA ALA A 5 2.99 11.27 11.60
C ALA A 5 1.79 12.14 11.20
N VAL A 6 0.68 11.61 10.69
CA VAL A 6 -0.61 12.31 10.91
C VAL A 6 -1.37 11.49 11.94
N LEU A 7 -1.24 11.89 13.21
CA LEU A 7 -1.99 11.35 14.33
C LEU A 7 -3.05 12.41 14.69
N GLN A 8 -4.34 12.11 14.49
CA GLN A 8 -5.36 12.82 15.26
C GLN A 8 -5.73 11.93 16.45
N ALA A 9 -5.35 12.39 17.63
CA ALA A 9 -5.77 11.82 18.89
C ALA A 9 -6.91 12.67 19.44
N THR A 10 -8.08 12.08 19.64
CA THR A 10 -9.02 12.56 20.65
C THR A 10 -9.61 11.35 21.38
N ASP A 11 -9.30 11.29 22.67
CA ASP A 11 -9.90 10.52 23.75
C ASP A 11 -10.27 9.05 23.47
N HIS A 12 -9.37 8.17 23.92
CA HIS A 12 -9.66 6.78 24.29
C HIS A 12 -10.49 5.97 23.29
N PHE A 13 -10.01 5.78 22.07
CA PHE A 13 -10.07 4.55 21.27
C PHE A 13 -9.11 4.79 20.10
N LEU A 14 -8.33 3.77 19.74
CA LEU A 14 -7.18 3.78 18.81
C LEU A 14 -7.32 4.78 17.62
N PRO A 15 -6.26 5.54 17.26
CA PRO A 15 -6.29 6.41 16.09
C PRO A 15 -6.64 5.62 14.81
N LYS A 16 -7.50 6.18 13.96
CA LYS A 16 -8.06 5.55 12.73
C LYS A 16 -7.09 5.55 11.52
N PHE A 17 -5.85 6.01 11.68
CA PHE A 17 -4.84 6.30 10.63
C PHE A 17 -3.50 6.70 11.31
N ALA A 18 -2.26 6.69 10.76
CA ALA A 18 -1.63 6.71 9.43
C ALA A 18 -0.25 5.96 9.45
N ILE A 19 0.61 5.82 8.40
CA ILE A 19 1.62 6.78 7.88
C ILE A 19 2.35 6.15 6.65
N ILE A 20 2.78 7.06 5.76
CA ILE A 20 3.53 6.94 4.50
C ILE A 20 4.84 6.12 4.55
N GLY A 21 4.92 5.09 3.71
CA GLY A 21 6.11 4.28 3.49
C GLY A 21 7.04 4.85 2.42
N HIS A 22 8.25 5.24 2.82
CA HIS A 22 9.36 5.50 1.89
C HIS A 22 10.09 4.20 1.57
N THR A 23 9.65 3.50 0.54
CA THR A 23 10.34 2.32 0.05
C THR A 23 11.04 2.65 -1.25
N LYS A 24 12.38 2.61 -1.27
CA LYS A 24 13.12 2.64 -2.53
C LYS A 24 12.90 1.34 -3.29
N GLN A 25 12.85 0.21 -2.57
CA GLN A 25 12.48 -1.12 -3.06
C GLN A 25 11.92 -2.01 -1.93
N ARG A 26 11.11 -3.02 -2.28
CA ARG A 26 10.61 -4.08 -1.39
C ARG A 26 10.79 -5.45 -2.03
N MET A 27 11.03 -6.45 -1.20
CA MET A 27 10.93 -7.85 -1.62
C MET A 27 9.45 -8.18 -1.79
N LEU A 28 9.07 -8.69 -2.96
CA LEU A 28 7.70 -9.11 -3.27
C LEU A 28 7.72 -10.57 -3.73
N TYR A 29 6.71 -11.32 -3.29
CA TYR A 29 6.55 -12.73 -3.61
C TYR A 29 5.32 -12.92 -4.48
N PHE A 30 5.52 -13.51 -5.66
CA PHE A 30 4.45 -13.80 -6.61
C PHE A 30 4.30 -15.30 -6.80
N ASP A 31 3.05 -15.74 -6.91
CA ASP A 31 2.75 -17.10 -7.37
C ASP A 31 3.27 -17.28 -8.80
N THR A 32 3.86 -18.44 -9.10
CA THR A 32 4.47 -18.73 -10.41
C THR A 32 3.47 -18.59 -11.56
N LYS A 33 2.17 -18.83 -11.32
CA LYS A 33 1.10 -18.69 -12.32
C LYS A 33 0.90 -17.25 -12.81
N THR A 34 1.31 -16.25 -12.03
CA THR A 34 1.25 -14.84 -12.44
C THR A 34 2.25 -14.53 -13.55
N GLY A 35 3.29 -15.36 -13.70
CA GLY A 35 4.42 -15.14 -14.59
C GLY A 35 5.32 -13.98 -14.18
N ILE A 36 5.11 -13.35 -13.01
CA ILE A 36 5.94 -12.28 -12.46
C ILE A 36 7.04 -12.90 -11.59
N PRO A 37 8.32 -12.53 -11.76
CA PRO A 37 9.38 -13.09 -10.91
C PRO A 37 9.31 -12.53 -9.48
N SER A 38 9.45 -13.37 -8.46
CA SER A 38 9.64 -12.89 -7.08
C SER A 38 11.01 -12.21 -6.92
N GLY A 39 11.10 -11.15 -6.12
CA GLY A 39 12.35 -10.44 -5.88
C GLY A 39 12.18 -8.99 -5.45
N LYS A 40 13.22 -8.17 -5.65
CA LYS A 40 13.21 -6.74 -5.27
C LYS A 40 12.58 -5.89 -6.36
N TYR A 41 11.55 -5.15 -5.99
CA TYR A 41 10.84 -4.21 -6.84
C TYR A 41 10.87 -2.81 -6.25
N PRO A 42 11.11 -1.76 -7.06
CA PRO A 42 10.82 -0.42 -6.63
C PRO A 42 9.30 -0.21 -6.60
N LEU A 43 8.84 0.59 -5.65
CA LEU A 43 7.43 0.92 -5.48
C LEU A 43 7.26 2.44 -5.43
N PRO A 44 6.06 2.97 -5.74
CA PRO A 44 5.73 4.34 -5.40
C PRO A 44 5.72 4.53 -3.87
N LYS A 45 5.52 5.76 -3.41
CA LYS A 45 5.14 5.99 -2.01
C LYS A 45 3.81 5.29 -1.76
N LEU A 46 3.71 4.52 -0.68
CA LEU A 46 2.48 3.83 -0.31
C LEU A 46 1.91 4.42 0.98
N ILE A 47 0.59 4.44 1.08
CA ILE A 47 -0.16 4.78 2.28
C ILE A 47 -0.93 3.54 2.70
N PHE A 48 -0.85 3.20 3.98
CA PHE A 48 -1.59 2.13 4.60
C PHE A 48 -2.62 2.73 5.56
N LYS A 49 -3.86 2.28 5.47
CA LYS A 49 -4.92 2.55 6.44
C LYS A 49 -5.41 1.23 7.00
N LEU A 50 -5.43 1.14 8.33
CA LEU A 50 -5.92 -0.01 9.06
C LEU A 50 -7.15 0.40 9.86
N GLU A 51 -8.27 -0.32 9.67
CA GLU A 51 -9.53 -0.13 10.38
C GLU A 51 -9.97 -1.47 10.97
N GLY A 52 -9.69 -1.71 12.26
CA GLY A 52 -9.75 -3.07 12.80
C GLY A 52 -8.82 -3.97 11.98
N ASN A 53 -9.33 -5.10 11.47
CA ASN A 53 -8.56 -6.01 10.61
C ASN A 53 -8.63 -5.67 9.11
N ALA A 54 -9.31 -4.58 8.72
CA ALA A 54 -9.43 -4.17 7.34
C ALA A 54 -8.26 -3.28 6.92
N LEU A 55 -7.44 -3.77 5.99
CA LEU A 55 -6.34 -3.01 5.41
C LEU A 55 -6.73 -2.39 4.07
N LYS A 56 -6.44 -1.10 3.91
CA LYS A 56 -6.49 -0.39 2.63
C LYS A 56 -5.11 0.16 2.29
N VAL A 57 -4.71 0.04 1.03
CA VAL A 57 -3.42 0.53 0.54
C VAL A 57 -3.61 1.36 -0.73
N PHE A 58 -3.00 2.53 -0.72
CA PHE A 58 -2.99 3.49 -1.82
C PHE A 58 -1.56 3.89 -2.17
N ALA A 59 -1.39 4.50 -3.34
CA ALA A 59 -0.13 5.12 -3.74
C ALA A 59 -0.23 6.64 -3.71
N LEU A 60 0.92 7.28 -3.52
CA LEU A 60 1.14 8.70 -3.78
C LEU A 60 2.12 8.86 -4.95
N ASN A 61 1.85 9.83 -5.81
CA ASN A 61 2.83 10.29 -6.78
C ASN A 61 3.92 11.07 -6.05
N ARG A 62 5.19 10.73 -6.28
CA ARG A 62 6.31 11.33 -5.52
C ARG A 62 6.50 12.82 -5.80
N LYS A 63 5.93 13.33 -6.91
CA LYS A 63 5.99 14.75 -7.26
C LYS A 63 4.96 15.60 -6.50
N ASP A 64 3.95 14.97 -5.92
CA ASP A 64 2.88 15.70 -5.26
C ASP A 64 3.33 16.15 -3.88
N SER A 65 2.92 17.36 -3.50
CA SER A 65 3.03 17.84 -2.12
C SER A 65 1.99 17.13 -1.28
N ILE A 66 2.36 16.73 -0.06
CA ILE A 66 1.47 15.99 0.84
C ILE A 66 0.65 17.00 1.64
N THR A 67 -0.57 17.27 1.19
CA THR A 67 -1.61 18.08 1.84
C THR A 67 -2.92 17.27 1.96
N ASP A 68 -3.91 17.78 2.68
CA ASP A 68 -5.22 17.12 2.84
C ASP A 68 -5.91 16.85 1.49
N GLY A 69 -5.79 17.79 0.53
CA GLY A 69 -6.29 17.64 -0.83
C GLY A 69 -5.44 16.76 -1.77
N THR A 70 -4.40 16.06 -1.29
CA THR A 70 -3.54 15.24 -2.16
C THR A 70 -4.35 14.12 -2.78
N PRO A 71 -4.34 13.94 -4.12
CA PRO A 71 -5.01 12.82 -4.74
C PRO A 71 -4.32 11.50 -4.38
N LEU A 72 -5.12 10.48 -4.07
CA LEU A 72 -4.65 9.11 -3.94
C LEU A 72 -4.66 8.41 -5.28
N TYR A 73 -3.70 7.52 -5.45
CA TYR A 73 -3.58 6.65 -6.61
C TYR A 73 -3.85 5.21 -6.20
N HIS A 74 -4.27 4.39 -7.17
CA HIS A 74 -4.32 2.95 -6.96
C HIS A 74 -2.90 2.43 -6.65
N ALA A 75 -2.77 1.64 -5.60
CA ALA A 75 -1.50 0.95 -5.34
C ALA A 75 -1.27 -0.12 -6.43
N PRO A 76 -0.10 -0.14 -7.09
CA PRO A 76 0.18 -1.01 -8.22
C PRO A 76 0.58 -2.42 -7.77
N LEU A 77 -0.30 -3.09 -7.02
CA LEU A 77 -0.07 -4.42 -6.45
C LEU A 77 -1.28 -5.31 -6.68
N LEU A 78 -1.04 -6.58 -7.00
CA LEU A 78 -2.05 -7.51 -7.52
C LEU A 78 -3.22 -7.74 -6.54
N ASN A 79 -2.94 -7.78 -5.24
CA ASN A 79 -3.93 -8.03 -4.18
C ASN A 79 -4.75 -6.80 -3.77
N ILE A 80 -4.67 -5.70 -4.53
CA ILE A 80 -5.37 -4.46 -4.25
C ILE A 80 -6.66 -4.38 -5.06
N GLY A 81 -7.77 -4.16 -4.37
CA GLY A 81 -9.08 -3.91 -4.96
C GLY A 81 -9.27 -2.45 -5.41
N ARG A 82 -10.42 -2.17 -6.03
CA ARG A 82 -10.74 -0.86 -6.59
C ARG A 82 -10.68 0.27 -5.55
N GLN A 83 -11.11 0.02 -4.32
CA GLN A 83 -11.16 1.01 -3.24
C GLN A 83 -9.93 0.91 -2.31
N GLY A 84 -8.82 0.36 -2.80
CA GLY A 84 -7.60 0.17 -2.01
C GLY A 84 -7.66 -1.02 -1.04
N ASN A 85 -8.82 -1.67 -0.89
CA ASN A 85 -8.98 -2.83 -0.02
C ASN A 85 -7.99 -3.95 -0.39
N VAL A 86 -7.32 -4.50 0.62
CA VAL A 86 -6.32 -5.54 0.42
C VAL A 86 -6.94 -6.92 0.60
N CYS A 87 -6.69 -7.82 -0.36
CA CYS A 87 -6.87 -9.25 -0.16
C CYS A 87 -5.61 -9.82 0.52
N MET A 88 -5.69 -10.07 1.83
CA MET A 88 -4.58 -10.65 2.60
C MET A 88 -4.52 -12.18 2.49
N GLY A 89 -5.51 -12.83 1.86
CA GLY A 89 -5.62 -14.28 1.81
C GLY A 89 -5.68 -14.87 3.23
N ASN A 90 -4.75 -15.79 3.52
CA ASN A 90 -4.63 -16.44 4.83
C ASN A 90 -3.61 -15.77 5.75
N ALA A 91 -3.07 -14.59 5.40
CA ALA A 91 -2.13 -13.89 6.27
C ALA A 91 -2.83 -13.46 7.56
N SER A 92 -2.25 -13.81 8.71
CA SER A 92 -2.78 -13.42 10.02
C SER A 92 -2.58 -11.93 10.23
N MET A 93 -3.65 -11.25 10.64
CA MET A 93 -3.67 -9.86 11.10
C MET A 93 -3.89 -9.83 12.62
N ASP A 94 -3.40 -10.83 13.33
CA ASP A 94 -3.43 -10.87 14.79
C ASP A 94 -2.29 -10.01 15.34
N TYR A 95 -2.66 -8.84 15.82
CA TYR A 95 -1.78 -7.88 16.47
C TYR A 95 -2.15 -7.71 17.95
N ASP A 96 -2.82 -8.71 18.55
CA ASP A 96 -3.07 -8.75 19.99
C ASP A 96 -1.72 -8.78 20.73
N GLY A 97 -1.55 -7.86 21.69
CA GLY A 97 -0.32 -7.73 22.48
C GLY A 97 0.68 -6.67 22.00
N PHE A 98 0.35 -5.88 20.97
CA PHE A 98 1.07 -4.64 20.70
C PHE A 98 0.45 -3.47 21.48
N ASP A 99 1.29 -2.75 22.23
CA ASP A 99 0.86 -1.60 23.04
C ASP A 99 0.87 -0.28 22.25
N TYR A 100 1.65 -0.21 21.16
CA TYR A 100 1.84 1.01 20.37
C TYR A 100 1.37 0.83 18.93
N TYR A 101 0.70 1.86 18.41
CA TYR A 101 0.14 1.86 17.06
C TYR A 101 1.22 1.73 15.98
N GLU A 102 2.37 2.35 16.19
CA GLU A 102 3.52 2.25 15.30
C GLU A 102 4.01 0.81 15.14
N ASP A 103 3.90 0.01 16.21
CA ASP A 103 4.27 -1.40 16.19
C ASP A 103 3.22 -2.24 15.48
N VAL A 104 1.93 -1.96 15.72
CA VAL A 104 0.81 -2.56 14.96
C VAL A 104 0.98 -2.30 13.46
N MET A 105 1.19 -1.04 13.06
CA MET A 105 1.35 -0.68 11.65
C MET A 105 2.64 -1.26 11.05
N GLY A 106 3.73 -1.30 11.82
CA GLY A 106 4.97 -1.96 11.39
C GLY A 106 4.80 -3.46 11.18
N PHE A 107 4.02 -4.13 12.02
CA PHE A 107 3.64 -5.52 11.85
C PHE A 107 2.77 -5.73 10.61
N VAL A 108 1.73 -4.92 10.43
CA VAL A 108 0.82 -5.00 9.29
C VAL A 108 1.53 -4.76 7.95
N GLU A 109 2.42 -3.76 7.88
CA GLU A 109 3.25 -3.53 6.69
C GLU A 109 4.09 -4.77 6.35
N GLN A 110 4.68 -5.41 7.37
CA GLN A 110 5.47 -6.62 7.18
C GLN A 110 4.61 -7.79 6.70
N GLN A 111 3.43 -8.01 7.28
CA GLN A 111 2.52 -9.07 6.82
C GLN A 111 2.10 -8.85 5.38
N PHE A 112 1.80 -7.60 5.01
CA PHE A 112 1.46 -7.24 3.64
C PHE A 112 2.56 -7.63 2.65
N PHE A 113 3.81 -7.22 2.87
CA PHE A 113 4.92 -7.53 1.95
C PHE A 113 5.41 -8.98 2.00
N ARG A 114 5.12 -9.71 3.08
CA ARG A 114 5.41 -11.15 3.19
C ARG A 114 4.33 -12.02 2.54
N SER A 115 3.16 -11.46 2.24
CA SER A 115 2.11 -12.17 1.52
C SER A 115 2.54 -12.56 0.10
N VAL A 116 1.95 -13.63 -0.41
CA VAL A 116 2.15 -14.07 -1.80
C VAL A 116 1.05 -13.45 -2.65
N PHE A 117 1.42 -12.65 -3.65
CA PHE A 117 0.51 -12.08 -4.62
C PHE A 117 0.13 -13.15 -5.66
N THR A 118 -1.13 -13.61 -5.63
CA THR A 118 -1.58 -14.77 -6.41
C THR A 118 -2.41 -14.41 -7.64
N GLU A 119 -3.23 -13.36 -7.56
CA GLU A 119 -4.14 -12.95 -8.63
C GLU A 119 -4.39 -11.44 -8.62
N THR A 120 -4.84 -10.91 -9.76
CA THR A 120 -5.19 -9.49 -9.89
C THR A 120 -6.64 -9.27 -9.48
N HIS A 121 -6.89 -8.55 -8.39
CA HIS A 121 -8.25 -8.26 -7.92
C HIS A 121 -8.87 -7.03 -8.58
N HIS A 122 -8.08 -6.21 -9.27
CA HIS A 122 -8.58 -5.09 -10.06
C HIS A 122 -7.70 -4.84 -11.29
N THR A 123 -8.32 -4.68 -12.46
CA THR A 123 -7.58 -4.58 -13.73
C THR A 123 -7.11 -3.17 -14.07
N ARG A 124 -7.64 -2.13 -13.39
CA ARG A 124 -7.32 -0.71 -13.66
C ARG A 124 -6.51 -0.08 -12.52
N LEU A 125 -5.47 -0.78 -12.06
CA LEU A 125 -4.56 -0.31 -11.01
C LEU A 125 -3.44 0.60 -11.55
N VAL A 126 -3.08 0.42 -12.82
CA VAL A 126 -2.03 1.16 -13.52
C VAL A 126 -2.46 1.45 -14.95
N ASP A 127 -1.85 2.46 -15.57
CA ASP A 127 -1.99 2.72 -16.99
C ASP A 127 -1.29 1.62 -17.79
N GLY A 128 -2.09 0.69 -18.31
CA GLY A 128 -1.64 -0.52 -18.98
C GLY A 128 -1.91 -1.80 -18.17
N ASN A 129 -1.15 -2.85 -18.47
CA ASN A 129 -1.30 -4.15 -17.83
C ASN A 129 -0.39 -4.27 -16.60
N ILE A 130 -0.96 -4.55 -15.42
CA ILE A 130 -0.21 -4.63 -14.17
C ILE A 130 0.89 -5.69 -14.17
N VAL A 131 0.65 -6.86 -14.78
CA VAL A 131 1.64 -7.93 -14.89
C VAL A 131 2.87 -7.44 -15.68
N ASN A 132 2.65 -6.73 -16.79
CA ASN A 132 3.73 -6.14 -17.58
C ASN A 132 4.46 -5.04 -16.83
N VAL A 133 3.73 -4.14 -16.15
CA VAL A 133 4.32 -3.08 -15.34
C VAL A 133 5.21 -3.67 -14.24
N MET A 134 4.76 -4.72 -13.54
CA MET A 134 5.58 -5.39 -12.54
C MET A 134 6.83 -5.98 -13.18
N LYS A 135 6.72 -6.81 -14.22
CA LYS A 135 7.90 -7.39 -14.91
C LYS A 135 8.93 -6.35 -15.34
N GLN A 136 8.49 -5.21 -15.87
CA GLN A 136 9.38 -4.11 -16.30
C GLN A 136 10.11 -3.43 -15.14
N ASN A 137 9.53 -3.45 -13.93
CA ASN A 137 10.12 -2.88 -12.72
C ASN A 137 11.04 -3.86 -11.98
N PHE A 138 11.11 -5.14 -12.37
CA PHE A 138 11.97 -6.12 -11.71
C PHE A 138 13.44 -5.69 -11.75
N GLY A 139 14.06 -5.56 -10.57
CA GLY A 139 15.46 -5.14 -10.43
C GLY A 139 15.75 -3.67 -10.80
N LYS A 140 14.74 -2.86 -11.12
CA LYS A 140 14.92 -1.44 -11.46
C LYS A 140 15.17 -0.61 -10.19
N PRO A 141 15.98 0.47 -10.28
CA PRO A 141 16.32 1.29 -9.12
C PRO A 141 15.16 2.18 -8.63
N SER A 142 14.17 2.45 -9.48
CA SER A 142 13.05 3.35 -9.17
C SER A 142 11.79 2.98 -9.94
N PHE A 143 10.64 3.20 -9.31
CA PHE A 143 9.34 3.02 -9.93
C PHE A 143 9.08 4.16 -10.94
N ASN A 144 8.21 3.96 -11.93
CA ASN A 144 7.78 5.01 -12.85
C ASN A 144 6.38 5.51 -12.46
N ASP A 145 6.28 6.66 -11.78
CA ASP A 145 4.99 7.17 -11.28
C ASP A 145 4.00 7.54 -12.38
N ARG A 146 4.44 7.66 -13.65
CA ARG A 146 3.56 7.98 -14.78
C ARG A 146 2.50 6.92 -15.05
N VAL A 147 2.70 5.69 -14.57
CA VAL A 147 1.74 4.60 -14.74
C VAL A 147 0.64 4.61 -13.67
N LEU A 148 0.71 5.49 -12.67
CA LEU A 148 -0.29 5.52 -11.60
C LEU A 148 -1.62 6.10 -12.11
N ILE A 149 -2.72 5.43 -11.76
CA ILE A 149 -4.08 5.90 -12.02
C ILE A 149 -4.68 6.47 -10.73
N VAL A 150 -5.28 7.66 -10.82
CA VAL A 150 -5.97 8.33 -9.70
C VAL A 150 -7.14 7.47 -9.22
N ASN A 151 -7.22 7.23 -7.91
CA ASN A 151 -8.26 6.43 -7.25
C ASN A 151 -9.57 7.21 -7.02
N LYS A 152 -9.53 8.53 -7.19
CA LYS A 152 -10.59 9.53 -6.94
C LYS A 152 -10.84 9.88 -5.47
N MET A 153 -10.14 9.23 -4.54
CA MET A 153 -10.05 9.66 -3.16
C MET A 153 -8.91 10.68 -2.98
N THR A 154 -9.05 11.54 -1.99
CA THR A 154 -8.02 12.43 -1.45
C THR A 154 -7.47 11.89 -0.14
N LEU A 155 -6.36 12.47 0.33
CA LEU A 155 -5.79 12.14 1.62
C LEU A 155 -6.77 12.42 2.76
N ASN A 156 -7.51 13.53 2.70
CA ASN A 156 -8.55 13.88 3.68
C ASN A 156 -9.65 12.84 3.79
N GLU A 157 -10.23 12.47 2.66
CA GLU A 157 -11.29 11.47 2.59
C GLU A 157 -10.80 10.09 3.07
N LEU A 158 -9.50 9.82 3.06
CA LEU A 158 -8.95 8.59 3.61
C LEU A 158 -8.98 8.57 5.14
N TYR A 159 -8.76 9.68 5.84
CA TYR A 159 -8.72 9.70 7.31
C TYR A 159 -10.00 10.21 7.98
N GLU A 160 -10.87 10.93 7.25
CA GLU A 160 -12.17 11.40 7.78
C GLU A 160 -13.30 10.35 7.72
N ASN A 161 -13.23 9.41 6.76
CA ASN A 161 -14.19 8.30 6.62
C ASN A 161 -13.79 7.10 7.47
#